data_AF-A0A8J9SPK4-F1
#
_entry.id   AF-A0A8J9SPK4-F1
#
_cell.length_a   1.000
_cell.length_b   1.000
_cell.length_c   1.000
_cell.angle_alpha   90.00
_cell.angle_beta   90.00
_cell.angle_gamma   90.00
#
_symmetry.space_group_name_H-M   'P 1'
#
loop_
_entity.id
_entity.type
_entity.pdbx_description
1 polymer ?
#
loop_
_entity_poly.entity_id
_entity_poly.type
_entity_poly.pdbx_seq_one_letter_code
_entity_poly.pdbx_strand_id
1 'polypeptide(L)'
;MTASPSKLRLHTIGCTQRRCHHKFKLETRAWTTPSVDNLSGSWHVPGLRPSKGLQRTIKVQASKQPAASSGNAAMSVPGVAPGHAAKMQAGPASTSSDSKQPQQSVGPSKEARQTSSEGASSSGREYWQELLNVPETDGGVLGARARSASDASVLRRKGHLKEQDLLIEFLLSMHHTHTSLEAMQKLERWIKEHRQDPKRSRLKRMVPSVGSFFTPLKLVEAFNEYDEFFALSRRRYISPNFAEMRHVLNIAQVHSSAKGLRLVTFDADGTLYADGCHMEHDNEMVGHIISLMRSNIDVAIVTAAGYPGEPERFEQRVEGLLAAFRRLKLPAEITDRFHIMGGECNYVLRVARPDMRLQFVPDEDWKSPAMMSWAADDIARLLSDAERVLTETAHRLRLPVTVVRKERAVGVVPQVPTVYEVLEEMAITVQHVLLDSPTPFCAFNGGNDVFVDVGNKSFGLEALMNYLGLTPSEVLHVGDRFTASGNDAKTRDCCSILWVANPEETDFFIKLLLADLRRLREQPYIE
;
A
#
# COMPACT_ATOMS: atom_id res chain seq x y z
N MET A 1 80.22 -20.41 -1.16
CA MET A 1 78.99 -21.20 -0.96
C MET A 1 77.81 -20.24 -1.01
N THR A 2 76.95 -20.35 -2.02
CA THR A 2 75.69 -19.60 -2.15
C THR A 2 74.75 -20.46 -2.99
N ALA A 3 73.53 -20.70 -2.51
CA ALA A 3 72.57 -21.60 -3.13
C ALA A 3 71.29 -20.88 -3.53
N SER A 4 70.57 -21.41 -4.52
CA SER A 4 69.33 -20.86 -5.07
C SER A 4 68.12 -21.71 -4.66
N PRO A 5 66.97 -21.10 -4.31
CA PRO A 5 65.71 -21.83 -4.12
C PRO A 5 64.98 -22.09 -5.45
N SER A 6 64.18 -23.16 -5.50
CA SER A 6 63.70 -23.79 -6.73
C SER A 6 62.16 -23.78 -6.91
N LYS A 7 61.68 -24.18 -8.10
CA LYS A 7 60.25 -24.19 -8.49
C LYS A 7 59.65 -25.60 -8.40
N LEU A 8 58.44 -25.72 -7.84
CA LEU A 8 57.43 -26.72 -8.22
C LEU A 8 56.20 -25.93 -8.73
N ARG A 9 55.56 -26.21 -9.87
CA ARG A 9 54.94 -27.46 -10.41
C ARG A 9 53.62 -27.84 -9.72
N LEU A 10 52.53 -27.63 -10.46
CA LEU A 10 51.21 -28.24 -10.27
C LEU A 10 50.95 -29.21 -11.44
N HIS A 11 50.15 -30.26 -11.21
CA HIS A 11 49.94 -31.35 -12.16
C HIS A 11 48.69 -31.14 -13.05
N THR A 12 48.78 -31.61 -14.29
CA THR A 12 47.65 -31.74 -15.22
C THR A 12 47.41 -33.22 -15.52
N ILE A 13 46.16 -33.67 -15.40
CA ILE A 13 45.67 -34.92 -16.00
C ILE A 13 44.32 -34.58 -16.65
N GLY A 14 44.12 -34.99 -17.91
CA GLY A 14 42.96 -34.63 -18.71
C GLY A 14 41.92 -35.75 -18.84
N CYS A 15 40.77 -35.43 -19.43
CA CYS A 15 39.80 -36.41 -19.92
C CYS A 15 39.45 -36.15 -21.40
N THR A 16 38.77 -37.09 -22.05
CA THR A 16 38.86 -37.31 -23.50
C THR A 16 37.77 -36.67 -24.35
N GLN A 17 38.11 -36.36 -25.60
CA GLN A 17 37.13 -35.97 -26.63
C GLN A 17 36.31 -37.18 -27.11
N ARG A 18 35.03 -36.96 -27.41
CA ARG A 18 34.36 -37.46 -28.62
C ARG A 18 33.36 -36.40 -29.12
N ARG A 19 33.21 -36.28 -30.44
CA ARG A 19 32.34 -35.29 -31.11
C ARG A 19 31.01 -35.93 -31.49
N CYS A 20 29.94 -35.13 -31.50
CA CYS A 20 28.90 -35.19 -32.52
C CYS A 20 28.63 -33.77 -33.04
N HIS A 21 28.55 -33.59 -34.35
CA HIS A 21 28.24 -32.30 -34.97
C HIS A 21 26.72 -32.14 -35.14
N HIS A 22 26.22 -30.93 -34.91
CA HIS A 22 25.15 -30.35 -35.70
C HIS A 22 25.59 -28.96 -36.18
N LYS A 23 25.22 -28.60 -37.41
CA LYS A 23 25.60 -27.34 -38.06
C LYS A 23 24.52 -26.30 -37.86
N PHE A 24 24.87 -25.11 -37.38
CA PHE A 24 24.11 -23.90 -37.67
C PHE A 24 24.87 -23.07 -38.70
N LYS A 25 24.19 -22.65 -39.77
CA LYS A 25 24.67 -21.58 -40.65
C LYS A 25 24.39 -20.24 -39.97
N LEU A 26 25.39 -19.37 -39.90
CA LEU A 26 25.19 -17.94 -39.76
C LEU A 26 25.10 -17.34 -41.17
N GLU A 27 23.93 -16.85 -41.57
CA GLU A 27 23.81 -16.03 -42.78
C GLU A 27 23.97 -14.55 -42.42
N THR A 28 25.15 -14.00 -42.69
CA THR A 28 25.42 -12.56 -42.59
C THR A 28 24.79 -11.83 -43.78
N ARG A 29 23.66 -11.16 -43.57
CA ARG A 29 23.13 -10.18 -44.52
C ARG A 29 23.58 -8.78 -44.15
N ALA A 30 24.55 -8.25 -44.89
CA ALA A 30 24.84 -6.83 -44.88
C ALA A 30 23.67 -6.06 -45.50
N TRP A 31 23.38 -4.87 -44.97
CA TRP A 31 22.46 -3.91 -45.58
C TRP A 31 23.24 -2.73 -46.14
N THR A 32 23.06 -2.48 -47.44
CA THR A 32 23.74 -1.43 -48.20
C THR A 32 23.01 -0.09 -48.08
N THR A 33 23.77 0.99 -47.92
CA THR A 33 23.27 2.37 -48.01
C THR A 33 22.96 2.79 -49.45
N PRO A 34 21.86 3.53 -49.68
CA PRO A 34 21.69 4.38 -50.86
C PRO A 34 21.74 5.88 -50.49
N SER A 35 22.39 6.67 -51.33
CA SER A 35 22.12 8.09 -51.58
C SER A 35 21.29 8.21 -52.89
N VAL A 36 20.78 9.33 -53.41
CA VAL A 36 21.09 10.78 -53.36
C VAL A 36 19.78 11.59 -53.62
N ASP A 37 19.65 12.81 -53.08
CA ASP A 37 18.66 13.87 -53.43
C ASP A 37 17.13 13.55 -53.26
N ASN A 38 16.16 14.50 -53.26
CA ASN A 38 16.20 15.93 -53.63
C ASN A 38 15.18 16.84 -52.88
N LEU A 39 15.57 18.10 -52.63
CA LEU A 39 14.79 19.37 -52.50
C LEU A 39 13.56 19.58 -51.55
N SER A 40 13.61 20.76 -50.90
CA SER A 40 12.53 21.62 -50.34
C SER A 40 11.84 21.23 -49.01
N GLY A 41 11.60 22.14 -48.04
CA GLY A 41 12.17 23.50 -47.88
C GLY A 41 11.49 24.39 -46.81
N SER A 42 12.28 25.24 -46.13
CA SER A 42 11.86 26.35 -45.21
C SER A 42 11.13 25.95 -43.89
N TRP A 43 11.15 26.69 -42.77
CA TRP A 43 11.38 28.15 -42.53
C TRP A 43 12.36 28.48 -41.38
N HIS A 44 12.65 29.78 -41.19
CA HIS A 44 13.71 30.34 -40.33
C HIS A 44 13.38 30.47 -38.83
N VAL A 45 14.46 30.57 -38.04
CA VAL A 45 14.50 31.10 -36.66
C VAL A 45 15.17 32.48 -36.65
N PRO A 46 14.60 33.46 -35.93
CA PRO A 46 15.37 34.39 -35.10
C PRO A 46 14.82 34.44 -33.65
N GLY A 47 15.55 34.86 -32.62
CA GLY A 47 16.93 35.33 -32.55
C GLY A 47 17.15 36.11 -31.25
N LEU A 48 17.83 35.52 -30.27
CA LEU A 48 17.99 36.11 -28.92
C LEU A 48 19.12 37.16 -28.84
N ARG A 49 18.82 38.36 -28.33
CA ARG A 49 19.66 39.13 -27.39
C ARG A 49 18.87 40.31 -26.75
N PRO A 50 19.33 40.88 -25.62
CA PRO A 50 18.46 41.54 -24.64
C PRO A 50 18.52 43.07 -24.60
N SER A 51 17.55 43.71 -23.94
CA SER A 51 17.71 45.06 -23.38
C SER A 51 16.94 45.25 -22.07
N LYS A 52 17.20 46.38 -21.40
CA LYS A 52 16.86 46.69 -20.01
C LYS A 52 15.38 47.07 -19.85
N GLY A 53 14.79 46.79 -18.68
CA GLY A 53 13.38 47.08 -18.39
C GLY A 53 13.10 48.52 -17.92
N LEU A 54 11.82 48.82 -17.69
CA LEU A 54 11.35 50.01 -16.99
C LEU A 54 10.08 49.69 -16.17
N GLN A 55 9.86 50.42 -15.08
CA GLN A 55 8.66 50.31 -14.25
C GLN A 55 7.43 50.90 -14.94
N ARG A 56 6.23 50.33 -14.69
CA ARG A 56 5.03 51.12 -14.35
C ARG A 56 3.89 50.28 -13.77
N THR A 57 3.41 50.71 -12.60
CA THR A 57 2.15 50.30 -11.97
C THR A 57 0.95 50.88 -12.73
N ILE A 58 -0.21 50.21 -12.73
CA ILE A 58 -1.52 50.90 -12.63
C ILE A 58 -2.62 50.00 -12.06
N LYS A 59 -3.61 50.67 -11.47
CA LYS A 59 -4.59 50.23 -10.47
C LYS A 59 -5.60 49.16 -10.93
N VAL A 60 -6.06 48.37 -9.96
CA VAL A 60 -7.40 47.77 -9.92
C VAL A 60 -8.47 48.86 -9.92
N GLN A 61 -9.60 48.65 -10.60
CA GLN A 61 -10.80 49.44 -10.35
C GLN A 61 -12.07 48.58 -10.50
N ALA A 62 -12.81 48.43 -9.40
CA ALA A 62 -14.14 47.82 -9.40
C ALA A 62 -15.22 48.87 -9.69
N SER A 63 -16.35 48.45 -10.24
CA SER A 63 -17.56 49.28 -10.35
C SER A 63 -18.81 48.48 -9.96
N LYS A 64 -19.83 49.18 -9.48
CA LYS A 64 -21.10 48.63 -8.98
C LYS A 64 -22.22 48.89 -10.01
N GLN A 65 -23.22 47.98 -10.02
CA GLN A 65 -24.68 48.20 -10.07
C GLN A 65 -25.24 49.50 -10.70
N PRO A 66 -26.37 49.40 -11.43
CA PRO A 66 -27.66 49.29 -10.74
C PRO A 66 -28.66 48.29 -11.34
N ALA A 67 -29.79 48.12 -10.64
CA ALA A 67 -30.92 47.29 -11.05
C ALA A 67 -32.07 48.11 -11.68
N ALA A 68 -32.93 47.44 -12.45
CA ALA A 68 -34.24 47.92 -12.89
C ALA A 68 -35.23 46.73 -12.90
N SER A 69 -36.54 46.98 -13.06
CA SER A 69 -37.61 46.06 -12.66
C SER A 69 -38.74 45.88 -13.71
N SER A 70 -39.78 45.13 -13.33
CA SER A 70 -40.98 44.71 -14.11
C SER A 70 -40.76 43.53 -15.08
N GLY A 71 -41.77 42.68 -15.36
CA GLY A 71 -43.18 42.70 -14.90
C GLY A 71 -43.91 41.36 -15.07
N ASN A 72 -45.18 41.31 -14.65
CA ASN A 72 -45.99 40.09 -14.54
C ASN A 72 -46.43 39.48 -15.89
N ALA A 73 -46.53 38.15 -15.92
CA ALA A 73 -47.56 37.42 -16.68
C ALA A 73 -47.89 36.09 -15.98
N ALA A 74 -49.12 35.59 -16.15
CA ALA A 74 -49.60 34.31 -15.62
C ALA A 74 -50.41 33.56 -16.71
N MET A 75 -51.10 32.48 -16.34
CA MET A 75 -51.84 31.54 -17.20
C MET A 75 -50.96 30.50 -17.93
N SER A 76 -51.39 29.23 -18.11
CA SER A 76 -52.54 28.53 -17.50
C SER A 76 -52.40 27.00 -17.65
N VAL A 77 -52.95 26.26 -16.68
CA VAL A 77 -53.14 24.81 -16.72
C VAL A 77 -54.33 24.44 -17.64
N PRO A 78 -54.26 23.30 -18.35
CA PRO A 78 -55.43 22.46 -18.55
C PRO A 78 -55.23 21.07 -17.93
N GLY A 79 -56.20 20.62 -17.14
CA GLY A 79 -56.22 19.28 -16.57
C GLY A 79 -57.59 18.63 -16.79
N VAL A 80 -57.60 17.34 -17.13
CA VAL A 80 -58.82 16.52 -17.23
C VAL A 80 -58.53 15.14 -16.62
N ALA A 81 -59.49 14.65 -15.85
CA ALA A 81 -59.56 13.33 -15.21
C ALA A 81 -61.06 12.94 -15.14
N PRO A 82 -61.53 11.89 -14.45
CA PRO A 82 -60.84 10.72 -13.87
C PRO A 82 -61.52 9.37 -14.27
N GLY A 83 -61.04 8.24 -13.72
CA GLY A 83 -61.73 6.92 -13.73
C GLY A 83 -60.81 5.75 -14.08
N HIS A 84 -60.95 4.54 -13.53
CA HIS A 84 -61.89 4.01 -12.53
C HIS A 84 -61.14 3.20 -11.45
N ALA A 85 -61.82 2.82 -10.37
CA ALA A 85 -61.27 2.01 -9.28
C ALA A 85 -61.83 0.57 -9.29
N ALA A 86 -61.02 -0.40 -8.84
CA ALA A 86 -61.48 -1.73 -8.47
C ALA A 86 -60.63 -2.30 -7.32
N LYS A 87 -61.28 -2.87 -6.28
CA LYS A 87 -60.67 -3.60 -5.17
C LYS A 87 -61.38 -4.95 -5.01
N MET A 88 -60.67 -6.06 -5.16
CA MET A 88 -60.92 -7.38 -4.54
C MET A 88 -59.53 -8.03 -4.38
N GLN A 89 -59.04 -8.59 -3.27
CA GLN A 89 -59.58 -9.19 -2.04
C GLN A 89 -59.81 -10.72 -2.11
N ALA A 90 -59.24 -11.43 -1.12
CA ALA A 90 -59.36 -12.86 -0.77
C ALA A 90 -58.61 -13.91 -1.65
N GLY A 91 -58.18 -14.99 -0.99
CA GLY A 91 -57.65 -16.23 -1.59
C GLY A 91 -58.75 -17.29 -1.80
N PRO A 92 -58.44 -18.61 -1.82
CA PRO A 92 -57.78 -19.28 -0.69
C PRO A 92 -56.71 -20.32 -1.12
N ALA A 93 -56.35 -21.26 -0.23
CA ALA A 93 -55.35 -22.31 -0.44
C ALA A 93 -55.94 -23.74 -0.36
N SER A 94 -55.28 -24.69 -1.03
CA SER A 94 -55.39 -26.15 -0.85
C SER A 94 -54.13 -26.81 -1.45
N THR A 95 -53.31 -27.66 -0.82
CA THR A 95 -53.47 -28.81 0.12
C THR A 95 -53.84 -30.16 -0.53
N SER A 96 -52.80 -30.94 -0.86
CA SER A 96 -52.80 -32.42 -0.87
C SER A 96 -51.32 -32.90 -0.81
N SER A 97 -50.81 -33.64 0.18
CA SER A 97 -51.20 -34.94 0.76
C SER A 97 -50.94 -36.12 -0.20
N ASP A 98 -50.40 -37.28 0.19
CA ASP A 98 -49.76 -37.80 1.42
C ASP A 98 -49.04 -39.13 1.04
N SER A 99 -48.09 -39.64 1.84
CA SER A 99 -47.79 -41.08 2.01
C SER A 99 -46.62 -41.34 2.99
N LYS A 100 -46.60 -42.53 3.61
CA LYS A 100 -45.85 -42.82 4.86
C LYS A 100 -45.21 -44.21 4.85
N GLN A 101 -43.93 -44.31 5.26
CA GLN A 101 -43.33 -45.30 6.21
C GLN A 101 -43.55 -46.83 5.98
N PRO A 102 -43.07 -47.77 6.86
CA PRO A 102 -41.95 -47.74 7.85
C PRO A 102 -41.00 -48.98 7.76
N GLN A 103 -40.06 -49.07 8.73
CA GLN A 103 -39.42 -50.27 9.41
C GLN A 103 -37.87 -50.14 9.48
N GLN A 104 -37.21 -50.10 10.65
CA GLN A 104 -36.86 -51.19 11.61
C GLN A 104 -35.95 -52.28 10.98
N SER A 105 -34.84 -52.76 11.56
CA SER A 105 -34.10 -52.52 12.84
C SER A 105 -32.63 -53.03 12.64
N VAL A 106 -31.66 -53.19 13.56
CA VAL A 106 -31.53 -53.40 15.03
C VAL A 106 -30.15 -52.83 15.52
N GLY A 107 -29.86 -52.84 16.84
CA GLY A 107 -28.50 -52.70 17.41
C GLY A 107 -27.72 -54.04 17.53
N PRO A 108 -26.59 -54.14 18.29
CA PRO A 108 -26.49 -53.62 19.66
C PRO A 108 -25.16 -52.92 20.06
N SER A 109 -25.16 -52.39 21.29
CA SER A 109 -24.02 -51.93 22.10
C SER A 109 -23.02 -53.07 22.44
N LYS A 110 -21.86 -52.89 23.11
CA LYS A 110 -21.54 -52.01 24.26
C LYS A 110 -20.05 -52.13 24.63
N GLU A 111 -19.39 -51.07 25.11
CA GLU A 111 -18.58 -51.06 26.35
C GLU A 111 -17.96 -49.67 26.65
N ALA A 112 -17.55 -49.46 27.89
CA ALA A 112 -16.91 -48.21 28.35
C ALA A 112 -15.97 -48.49 29.54
N ARG A 113 -14.84 -47.77 29.62
CA ARG A 113 -13.95 -47.79 30.79
C ARG A 113 -13.17 -46.47 30.94
N GLN A 114 -12.88 -46.08 32.18
CA GLN A 114 -12.19 -44.84 32.54
C GLN A 114 -10.75 -45.12 33.00
N THR A 115 -9.79 -44.30 32.55
CA THR A 115 -8.45 -44.04 33.12
C THR A 115 -7.92 -42.79 32.38
N SER A 116 -7.85 -41.59 32.97
CA SER A 116 -6.93 -41.09 34.02
C SER A 116 -5.61 -40.49 33.46
N SER A 117 -5.49 -39.16 33.61
CA SER A 117 -4.27 -38.36 33.86
C SER A 117 -2.97 -38.55 33.05
N GLU A 118 -2.44 -37.40 32.60
CA GLU A 118 -1.03 -37.09 32.27
C GLU A 118 -0.43 -37.69 30.97
N GLY A 119 0.42 -36.90 30.29
CA GLY A 119 1.25 -37.38 29.17
C GLY A 119 1.09 -36.69 27.80
N ALA A 120 1.21 -35.36 27.72
CA ALA A 120 1.41 -34.65 26.44
C ALA A 120 2.14 -33.31 26.64
N SER A 121 3.30 -33.00 26.08
CA SER A 121 4.42 -33.70 25.41
C SER A 121 5.35 -32.55 24.97
N SER A 122 6.67 -32.65 25.15
CA SER A 122 7.60 -31.51 24.99
C SER A 122 7.68 -30.91 23.58
N SER A 123 7.37 -31.72 22.56
CA SER A 123 7.54 -31.40 21.13
C SER A 123 6.95 -30.05 20.70
N GLY A 124 5.81 -29.65 21.30
CA GLY A 124 5.17 -28.37 21.02
C GLY A 124 5.94 -27.13 21.50
N ARG A 125 6.99 -27.29 22.32
CA ARG A 125 7.95 -26.22 22.66
C ARG A 125 9.24 -26.32 21.83
N GLU A 126 9.69 -27.54 21.59
CA GLU A 126 10.94 -27.82 20.85
C GLU A 126 10.84 -27.32 19.41
N TYR A 127 9.70 -27.52 18.74
CA TYR A 127 9.42 -27.01 17.39
C TYR A 127 9.60 -25.47 17.26
N TRP A 128 9.14 -24.69 18.24
CA TRP A 128 9.33 -23.23 18.26
C TRP A 128 10.74 -22.78 18.67
N GLN A 129 11.61 -23.70 19.11
CA GLN A 129 13.03 -23.42 19.37
C GLN A 129 13.91 -23.82 18.17
N GLU A 130 13.52 -24.84 17.41
CA GLU A 130 14.11 -25.17 16.10
C GLU A 130 13.85 -24.05 15.07
N LEU A 131 12.62 -23.54 14.97
CA LEU A 131 12.26 -22.41 14.09
C LEU A 131 13.05 -21.11 14.35
N LEU A 132 13.75 -21.00 15.49
CA LEU A 132 14.62 -19.87 15.82
C LEU A 132 16.10 -20.10 15.45
N ASN A 133 16.48 -21.28 14.95
CA ASN A 133 17.90 -21.67 14.73
C ASN A 133 18.11 -22.67 13.55
N VAL A 134 17.84 -22.27 12.29
CA VAL A 134 18.22 -23.08 11.10
C VAL A 134 18.89 -22.20 10.02
N PRO A 135 20.01 -22.61 9.39
CA PRO A 135 20.62 -21.92 8.25
C PRO A 135 19.98 -22.30 6.90
N GLU A 136 20.15 -21.44 5.90
CA GLU A 136 19.66 -21.60 4.51
C GLU A 136 20.20 -22.86 3.80
N THR A 137 19.41 -23.45 2.90
CA THR A 137 19.88 -24.44 1.89
C THR A 137 19.15 -24.30 0.56
N ASP A 138 19.90 -24.45 -0.55
CA ASP A 138 19.41 -24.39 -1.94
C ASP A 138 18.48 -25.55 -2.34
N GLY A 139 17.54 -25.30 -3.27
CA GLY A 139 16.82 -26.40 -3.96
C GLY A 139 15.54 -25.99 -4.70
N GLY A 140 15.65 -25.35 -5.87
CA GLY A 140 14.47 -24.86 -6.62
C GLY A 140 13.70 -25.90 -7.45
N VAL A 141 12.44 -25.57 -7.78
CA VAL A 141 11.59 -26.36 -8.71
C VAL A 141 11.03 -25.45 -9.82
N LEU A 142 11.55 -25.61 -11.04
CA LEU A 142 11.01 -25.00 -12.27
C LEU A 142 10.69 -26.08 -13.30
N GLY A 143 9.41 -26.28 -13.66
CA GLY A 143 9.05 -27.17 -14.76
C GLY A 143 7.57 -27.45 -14.96
N ALA A 144 7.09 -27.23 -16.19
CA ALA A 144 5.76 -27.58 -16.73
C ALA A 144 4.55 -26.85 -16.11
N ARG A 145 3.52 -26.43 -16.88
CA ARG A 145 3.27 -26.51 -18.33
C ARG A 145 2.33 -25.38 -18.75
N ALA A 146 2.70 -24.58 -19.75
CA ALA A 146 1.81 -23.56 -20.33
C ALA A 146 0.88 -24.14 -21.41
N ARG A 147 -0.38 -23.67 -21.46
CA ARG A 147 -1.28 -23.80 -22.62
C ARG A 147 -2.15 -22.53 -22.77
N SER A 148 -1.97 -21.83 -23.89
CA SER A 148 -2.91 -20.87 -24.53
C SER A 148 -3.69 -19.88 -23.63
N ALA A 149 -3.04 -18.76 -23.25
CA ALA A 149 -3.68 -17.48 -22.89
C ALA A 149 -2.68 -16.29 -23.02
N SER A 150 -1.65 -16.44 -23.85
CA SER A 150 -0.28 -15.98 -23.56
C SER A 150 0.11 -14.61 -24.12
N ASP A 151 -0.77 -13.62 -24.03
CA ASP A 151 -0.41 -12.20 -24.20
C ASP A 151 -0.88 -11.35 -23.01
N ALA A 152 -2.13 -11.53 -22.56
CA ALA A 152 -2.65 -10.85 -21.36
C ALA A 152 -1.85 -11.17 -20.09
N SER A 153 -1.26 -12.37 -19.98
CA SER A 153 -0.37 -12.74 -18.88
C SER A 153 1.05 -12.15 -18.99
N VAL A 154 1.50 -11.77 -20.20
CA VAL A 154 2.85 -11.22 -20.44
C VAL A 154 2.90 -9.74 -20.06
N LEU A 155 1.75 -9.05 -20.12
CA LEU A 155 1.54 -7.68 -19.67
C LEU A 155 1.38 -7.55 -18.14
N ARG A 156 1.17 -8.65 -17.39
CA ARG A 156 1.06 -8.64 -15.91
C ARG A 156 2.40 -8.48 -15.15
N ARG A 157 3.48 -8.06 -15.80
CA ARG A 157 4.71 -7.68 -15.09
C ARG A 157 4.47 -6.36 -14.36
N LYS A 158 4.97 -6.22 -13.11
CA LYS A 158 4.85 -4.98 -12.30
C LYS A 158 5.21 -3.77 -13.19
N GLY A 159 4.20 -2.99 -13.56
CA GLY A 159 4.36 -1.88 -14.50
C GLY A 159 5.10 -0.71 -13.85
N HIS A 160 5.77 0.10 -14.67
CA HIS A 160 6.51 1.29 -14.22
C HIS A 160 5.61 2.32 -13.49
N LEU A 161 4.28 2.20 -13.61
CA LEU A 161 3.30 2.98 -12.85
C LEU A 161 3.32 2.68 -11.34
N LYS A 162 3.77 1.49 -10.91
CA LYS A 162 3.88 1.13 -9.49
C LYS A 162 5.10 1.77 -8.79
N GLU A 163 6.04 2.32 -9.55
CA GLU A 163 7.29 2.90 -9.05
C GLU A 163 7.41 4.35 -9.55
N GLN A 164 6.56 5.22 -9.00
CA GLN A 164 6.50 6.65 -9.29
C GLN A 164 6.63 7.45 -7.99
N ASP A 165 7.67 8.28 -7.90
CA ASP A 165 7.89 9.18 -6.76
C ASP A 165 8.92 10.25 -7.12
N LEU A 166 8.50 11.51 -7.01
CA LEU A 166 9.27 12.66 -7.49
C LEU A 166 10.53 12.97 -6.64
N LEU A 167 10.66 12.41 -5.42
CA LEU A 167 11.89 12.48 -4.62
C LEU A 167 12.88 11.38 -5.03
N ILE A 168 12.38 10.16 -5.29
CA ILE A 168 13.20 9.03 -5.75
C ILE A 168 13.67 9.26 -7.20
N GLU A 169 12.78 9.70 -8.09
CA GLU A 169 13.12 10.10 -9.46
C GLU A 169 14.15 11.24 -9.48
N PHE A 170 14.01 12.22 -8.59
CA PHE A 170 15.00 13.27 -8.42
C PHE A 170 16.35 12.70 -7.95
N LEU A 171 16.38 11.81 -6.95
CA LEU A 171 17.60 11.15 -6.47
C LEU A 171 18.26 10.29 -7.57
N LEU A 172 17.49 9.57 -8.38
CA LEU A 172 17.96 8.87 -9.56
C LEU A 172 18.55 9.85 -10.58
N SER A 173 17.89 10.98 -10.85
CA SER A 173 18.39 11.99 -11.78
C SER A 173 19.78 12.54 -11.38
N MET A 174 20.06 12.66 -10.08
CA MET A 174 21.35 13.13 -9.57
C MET A 174 22.52 12.22 -9.97
N HIS A 175 22.29 10.93 -10.18
CA HIS A 175 23.34 9.96 -10.54
C HIS A 175 23.95 10.18 -11.94
N HIS A 176 23.30 10.98 -12.80
CA HIS A 176 23.91 11.42 -14.07
C HIS A 176 25.11 12.36 -13.88
N THR A 177 25.30 12.91 -12.68
CA THR A 177 26.31 13.95 -12.38
C THR A 177 27.06 13.73 -11.06
N HIS A 178 26.77 12.65 -10.34
CA HIS A 178 27.30 12.36 -9.00
C HIS A 178 27.47 10.85 -8.79
N THR A 179 28.45 10.45 -7.98
CA THR A 179 28.44 9.12 -7.37
C THR A 179 27.27 8.98 -6.38
N SER A 180 26.83 7.76 -6.09
CA SER A 180 25.73 7.52 -5.14
C SER A 180 26.01 8.10 -3.76
N LEU A 181 27.25 7.99 -3.27
CA LEU A 181 27.67 8.57 -1.99
C LEU A 181 27.53 10.11 -1.99
N GLU A 182 27.95 10.79 -3.05
CA GLU A 182 27.76 12.25 -3.19
C GLU A 182 26.28 12.63 -3.31
N ALA A 183 25.46 11.78 -3.95
CA ALA A 183 24.02 12.00 -4.05
C ALA A 183 23.36 11.95 -2.66
N MET A 184 23.67 10.93 -1.84
CA MET A 184 23.20 10.84 -0.45
C MET A 184 23.69 12.02 0.38
N GLN A 185 24.98 12.36 0.31
CA GLN A 185 25.56 13.51 1.03
C GLN A 185 24.92 14.85 0.65
N LYS A 186 24.38 15.00 -0.57
CA LYS A 186 23.64 16.20 -0.99
C LYS A 186 22.19 16.16 -0.51
N LEU A 187 21.49 15.04 -0.73
CA LEU A 187 20.09 14.90 -0.35
C LEU A 187 19.89 14.94 1.17
N GLU A 188 20.74 14.27 1.96
CA GLU A 188 20.70 14.32 3.44
C GLU A 188 20.80 15.76 3.97
N ARG A 189 21.71 16.57 3.41
CA ARG A 189 21.84 17.99 3.76
C ARG A 189 20.61 18.81 3.34
N TRP A 190 20.01 18.52 2.19
CA TRP A 190 18.80 19.21 1.73
C TRP A 190 17.54 18.80 2.51
N ILE A 191 17.45 17.55 2.99
CA ILE A 191 16.42 17.10 3.94
C ILE A 191 16.61 17.82 5.27
N LYS A 192 17.84 17.90 5.79
CA LYS A 192 18.16 18.66 7.00
C LYS A 192 17.81 20.16 6.88
N GLU A 193 18.06 20.77 5.71
CA GLU A 193 17.64 22.13 5.38
C GLU A 193 16.10 22.26 5.32
N HIS A 194 15.42 21.29 4.69
CA HIS A 194 13.96 21.28 4.58
C HIS A 194 13.26 21.12 5.94
N ARG A 195 13.83 20.35 6.87
CA ARG A 195 13.31 20.25 8.24
C ARG A 195 13.44 21.55 9.06
N GLN A 196 14.22 22.52 8.58
CA GLN A 196 14.41 23.82 9.23
C GLN A 196 13.57 24.93 8.57
N ASP A 197 13.47 24.95 7.24
CA ASP A 197 12.53 25.82 6.49
C ASP A 197 11.86 25.02 5.36
N PRO A 198 10.74 24.31 5.65
CA PRO A 198 10.06 23.48 4.65
C PRO A 198 9.39 24.29 3.55
N LYS A 199 9.20 25.60 3.75
CA LYS A 199 8.52 26.49 2.79
C LYS A 199 9.50 27.14 1.80
N ARG A 200 10.80 27.21 2.10
CA ARG A 200 11.81 27.92 1.26
C ARG A 200 13.07 27.13 0.92
N SER A 201 13.27 25.94 1.49
CA SER A 201 14.48 25.14 1.26
C SER A 201 14.76 24.85 -0.24
N ARG A 202 16.01 24.48 -0.54
CA ARG A 202 16.43 23.99 -1.85
C ARG A 202 15.59 22.79 -2.27
N LEU A 203 15.34 21.85 -1.36
CA LEU A 203 14.59 20.63 -1.68
C LEU A 203 13.18 20.95 -2.17
N LYS A 204 12.45 21.87 -1.51
CA LYS A 204 11.10 22.28 -1.92
C LYS A 204 11.07 23.04 -3.26
N ARG A 205 12.20 23.60 -3.70
CA ARG A 205 12.35 24.24 -5.02
C ARG A 205 12.76 23.28 -6.12
N MET A 206 13.40 22.16 -5.78
CA MET A 206 13.83 21.13 -6.74
C MET A 206 12.77 20.03 -6.91
N VAL A 207 12.04 19.72 -5.84
CA VAL A 207 10.91 18.77 -5.80
C VAL A 207 9.72 19.49 -5.16
N PRO A 208 8.91 20.25 -5.93
CA PRO A 208 7.79 21.05 -5.38
C PRO A 208 6.73 20.24 -4.64
N SER A 209 6.59 18.96 -4.98
CA SER A 209 5.71 17.98 -4.34
C SER A 209 6.20 17.47 -2.98
N VAL A 210 7.46 17.70 -2.59
CA VAL A 210 8.03 17.08 -1.37
C VAL A 210 7.25 17.46 -0.10
N GLY A 211 6.86 16.45 0.67
CA GLY A 211 6.16 16.58 1.94
C GLY A 211 7.10 16.90 3.11
N SER A 212 6.58 16.71 4.32
CA SER A 212 7.34 16.88 5.58
C SER A 212 8.30 15.72 5.83
N PHE A 213 9.37 15.97 6.60
CA PHE A 213 10.25 14.93 7.13
C PHE A 213 10.24 14.98 8.66
N PHE A 214 9.54 14.06 9.30
CA PHE A 214 9.29 14.10 10.74
C PHE A 214 10.55 13.72 11.54
N THR A 215 11.28 12.69 11.10
CA THR A 215 12.62 12.34 11.60
C THR A 215 13.73 13.02 10.77
N PRO A 216 14.98 13.13 11.26
CA PRO A 216 16.13 13.20 10.35
C PRO A 216 16.18 11.95 9.45
N LEU A 217 17.00 11.95 8.40
CA LEU A 217 17.29 10.76 7.59
C LEU A 217 18.79 10.70 7.29
N LYS A 218 19.48 9.71 7.86
CA LYS A 218 20.92 9.48 7.67
C LYS A 218 21.20 8.69 6.38
N LEU A 219 20.97 9.31 5.23
CA LEU A 219 21.11 8.63 3.93
C LEU A 219 22.52 8.10 3.69
N VAL A 220 23.57 8.75 4.23
CA VAL A 220 24.95 8.28 4.07
C VAL A 220 25.22 6.99 4.85
N GLU A 221 24.66 6.87 6.07
CA GLU A 221 24.82 5.68 6.92
C GLU A 221 24.06 4.49 6.30
N ALA A 222 22.79 4.72 5.94
CA ALA A 222 21.92 3.73 5.30
C ALA A 222 22.41 3.27 3.91
N PHE A 223 23.01 4.16 3.12
CA PHE A 223 23.61 3.78 1.84
C PHE A 223 24.83 2.88 2.03
N ASN A 224 25.67 3.13 3.04
CA ASN A 224 26.82 2.27 3.30
C ASN A 224 26.39 0.86 3.74
N GLU A 225 25.34 0.76 4.58
CA GLU A 225 24.75 -0.53 4.98
C GLU A 225 24.21 -1.30 3.76
N TYR A 226 23.48 -0.63 2.84
CA TYR A 226 23.01 -1.25 1.60
C TYR A 226 24.15 -1.61 0.62
N ASP A 227 25.19 -0.78 0.54
CA ASP A 227 26.33 -0.97 -0.36
C ASP A 227 27.24 -2.13 0.04
N GLU A 228 27.28 -2.49 1.34
CA GLU A 228 28.02 -3.65 1.84
C GLU A 228 27.54 -4.96 1.18
N PHE A 229 26.22 -5.13 1.02
CA PHE A 229 25.61 -6.31 0.40
C PHE A 229 25.41 -6.17 -1.11
N PHE A 230 24.92 -5.02 -1.59
CA PHE A 230 24.48 -4.85 -2.99
C PHE A 230 25.48 -4.12 -3.90
N ALA A 231 26.60 -3.63 -3.34
CA ALA A 231 27.76 -3.09 -4.05
C ALA A 231 27.45 -2.05 -5.14
N LEU A 232 26.44 -1.19 -4.92
CA LEU A 232 26.05 -0.06 -5.77
C LEU A 232 27.25 0.78 -6.21
N SER A 233 28.12 1.16 -5.27
CA SER A 233 29.31 2.00 -5.48
C SER A 233 30.35 1.36 -6.40
N ARG A 234 30.31 0.03 -6.55
CA ARG A 234 31.29 -0.76 -7.32
C ARG A 234 30.83 -1.05 -8.75
N ARG A 235 29.58 -0.69 -9.10
CA ARG A 235 29.01 -0.90 -10.44
C ARG A 235 29.60 0.10 -11.44
N ARG A 236 29.94 -0.40 -12.64
CA ARG A 236 30.58 0.41 -13.71
C ARG A 236 29.66 0.79 -14.87
N TYR A 237 28.59 0.02 -15.08
CA TYR A 237 27.75 0.10 -16.28
C TYR A 237 26.24 0.13 -15.99
N ILE A 238 25.85 -0.12 -14.74
CA ILE A 238 24.47 -0.18 -14.27
C ILE A 238 24.35 0.82 -13.12
N SER A 239 23.58 1.87 -13.34
CA SER A 239 23.24 2.84 -12.28
C SER A 239 22.24 2.23 -11.28
N PRO A 240 22.08 2.79 -10.07
CA PRO A 240 21.04 2.36 -9.16
C PRO A 240 19.64 2.51 -9.77
N ASN A 241 18.73 1.63 -9.38
CA ASN A 241 17.31 1.69 -9.80
C ASN A 241 16.39 2.22 -8.68
N PHE A 242 15.09 2.36 -9.00
CA PHE A 242 14.08 2.92 -8.09
C PHE A 242 13.94 2.12 -6.79
N ALA A 243 13.81 0.80 -6.87
CA ALA A 243 13.72 -0.05 -5.68
C ALA A 243 14.98 0.04 -4.80
N GLU A 244 16.17 0.11 -5.38
CA GLU A 244 17.42 0.27 -4.62
C GLU A 244 17.49 1.60 -3.87
N MET A 245 16.99 2.69 -4.47
CA MET A 245 16.88 3.99 -3.80
C MET A 245 15.76 4.04 -2.76
N ARG A 246 14.63 3.35 -3.01
CA ARG A 246 13.55 3.12 -2.05
C ARG A 246 14.06 2.36 -0.81
N HIS A 247 14.88 1.33 -1.00
CA HIS A 247 15.49 0.59 0.11
C HIS A 247 16.43 1.45 0.95
N VAL A 248 17.32 2.24 0.35
CA VAL A 248 18.21 3.15 1.08
C VAL A 248 17.42 4.20 1.89
N LEU A 249 16.31 4.70 1.35
CA LEU A 249 15.39 5.59 2.07
C LEU A 249 14.68 4.89 3.23
N ASN A 250 14.18 3.67 3.02
CA ASN A 250 13.55 2.86 4.08
C ASN A 250 14.53 2.56 5.23
N ILE A 251 15.76 2.12 4.94
CA ILE A 251 16.81 1.87 5.96
C ILE A 251 17.08 3.14 6.77
N ALA A 252 17.26 4.28 6.08
CA ALA A 252 17.46 5.57 6.76
C ALA A 252 16.27 5.98 7.64
N GLN A 253 15.04 5.64 7.23
CA GLN A 253 13.83 5.93 7.99
C GLN A 253 13.67 4.97 9.18
N VAL A 254 13.97 3.68 9.06
CA VAL A 254 13.95 2.71 10.16
C VAL A 254 14.83 3.18 11.32
N HIS A 255 16.14 3.37 11.06
CA HIS A 255 17.10 3.81 12.08
C HIS A 255 16.73 5.15 12.72
N SER A 256 16.15 6.06 11.93
CA SER A 256 15.80 7.40 12.40
C SER A 256 14.48 7.45 13.18
N SER A 257 13.60 6.46 13.01
CA SER A 257 12.34 6.33 13.75
C SER A 257 12.56 5.69 15.12
N ALA A 258 13.40 4.65 15.18
CA ALA A 258 13.52 3.76 16.35
C ALA A 258 13.76 4.47 17.70
N LYS A 259 14.41 5.65 17.70
CA LYS A 259 14.69 6.42 18.92
C LYS A 259 13.47 7.12 19.55
N GLY A 260 12.38 7.34 18.80
CA GLY A 260 11.17 8.03 19.28
C GLY A 260 9.86 7.29 18.98
N LEU A 261 9.93 6.12 18.37
CA LEU A 261 8.77 5.37 17.88
C LEU A 261 7.86 4.90 19.03
N ARG A 262 6.57 5.24 18.94
CA ARG A 262 5.50 4.79 19.85
C ARG A 262 4.30 4.18 19.14
N LEU A 263 4.14 4.37 17.82
CA LEU A 263 3.13 3.69 17.01
C LEU A 263 3.72 3.23 15.67
N VAL A 264 3.58 1.94 15.36
CA VAL A 264 3.71 1.44 13.97
C VAL A 264 2.31 1.20 13.42
N THR A 265 2.04 1.71 12.23
CA THR A 265 0.83 1.37 11.48
C THR A 265 1.22 0.60 10.22
N PHE A 266 0.44 -0.41 9.87
CA PHE A 266 0.64 -1.23 8.66
C PHE A 266 -0.59 -1.12 7.78
N ASP A 267 -0.43 -0.97 6.47
CA ASP A 267 -1.49 -1.37 5.55
C ASP A 267 -1.68 -2.89 5.58
N ALA A 268 -2.87 -3.36 5.22
CA ALA A 268 -3.23 -4.77 5.30
C ALA A 268 -2.82 -5.57 4.06
N ASP A 269 -3.60 -5.40 2.98
CA ASP A 269 -3.46 -6.10 1.72
C ASP A 269 -2.18 -5.67 0.98
N GLY A 270 -1.40 -6.63 0.48
CA GLY A 270 -0.10 -6.37 -0.18
C GLY A 270 1.08 -6.12 0.77
N THR A 271 0.82 -5.70 2.01
CA THR A 271 1.83 -5.27 2.99
C THR A 271 2.04 -6.27 4.14
N LEU A 272 0.99 -6.80 4.77
CA LEU A 272 1.10 -7.83 5.83
C LEU A 272 0.88 -9.26 5.31
N TYR A 273 0.13 -9.38 4.21
CA TYR A 273 -0.17 -10.62 3.51
C TYR A 273 -0.49 -10.30 2.04
N ALA A 274 -0.55 -11.32 1.18
CA ALA A 274 -0.92 -11.13 -0.22
C ALA A 274 -2.35 -10.54 -0.38
N ASP A 275 -2.57 -9.81 -1.47
CA ASP A 275 -3.84 -9.16 -1.81
C ASP A 275 -5.04 -10.14 -1.75
N GLY A 276 -6.02 -9.85 -0.90
CA GLY A 276 -7.21 -10.66 -0.66
C GLY A 276 -7.05 -11.79 0.37
N CYS A 277 -5.84 -11.99 0.93
CA CYS A 277 -5.58 -13.03 1.93
C CYS A 277 -5.87 -12.55 3.37
N HIS A 278 -5.49 -13.37 4.35
CA HIS A 278 -5.63 -13.10 5.78
C HIS A 278 -4.36 -13.56 6.52
N MET A 279 -4.18 -13.10 7.75
CA MET A 279 -3.02 -13.47 8.56
C MET A 279 -3.22 -14.83 9.23
N GLU A 280 -2.61 -15.86 8.64
CA GLU A 280 -2.59 -17.23 9.16
C GLU A 280 -1.67 -17.39 10.40
N HIS A 281 -1.70 -18.58 11.01
CA HIS A 281 -1.16 -18.82 12.37
C HIS A 281 0.38 -18.98 12.45
N ASP A 282 1.03 -19.07 11.30
CA ASP A 282 2.46 -19.33 11.08
C ASP A 282 3.21 -18.12 10.50
N ASN A 283 2.51 -17.06 10.09
CA ASN A 283 3.11 -15.83 9.57
C ASN A 283 4.04 -15.17 10.61
N GLU A 284 5.32 -15.02 10.27
CA GLU A 284 6.36 -14.45 11.17
C GLU A 284 6.00 -13.04 11.67
N MET A 285 5.23 -12.26 10.91
CA MET A 285 4.72 -10.95 11.33
C MET A 285 3.89 -11.01 12.62
N VAL A 286 3.24 -12.13 12.94
CA VAL A 286 2.57 -12.34 14.24
C VAL A 286 3.56 -12.22 15.39
N GLY A 287 4.75 -12.82 15.25
CA GLY A 287 5.84 -12.72 16.23
C GLY A 287 6.41 -11.31 16.32
N HIS A 288 6.52 -10.61 15.18
CA HIS A 288 7.04 -9.25 15.12
C HIS A 288 6.08 -8.20 15.70
N ILE A 289 4.77 -8.28 15.40
CA ILE A 289 3.72 -7.44 16.01
C ILE A 289 3.73 -7.59 17.54
N ILE A 290 3.77 -8.83 18.05
CA ILE A 290 3.84 -9.10 19.50
C ILE A 290 5.15 -8.55 20.11
N SER A 291 6.25 -8.55 19.35
CA SER A 291 7.54 -8.00 19.79
C SER A 291 7.57 -6.47 19.82
N LEU A 292 6.86 -5.80 18.90
CA LEU A 292 6.65 -4.35 18.92
C LEU A 292 5.79 -3.94 20.13
N MET A 293 4.69 -4.63 20.40
CA MET A 293 3.84 -4.33 21.58
C MET A 293 4.58 -4.54 22.91
N ARG A 294 5.39 -5.62 23.01
CA ARG A 294 6.33 -5.84 24.14
C ARG A 294 7.49 -4.83 24.19
N SER A 295 7.65 -4.01 23.14
CA SER A 295 8.58 -2.90 23.10
C SER A 295 7.96 -1.56 23.54
N ASN A 296 6.73 -1.57 24.09
CA ASN A 296 5.96 -0.37 24.45
C ASN A 296 5.65 0.50 23.22
N ILE A 297 5.34 -0.16 22.10
CA ILE A 297 4.96 0.46 20.83
C ILE A 297 3.56 -0.04 20.49
N ASP A 298 2.64 0.88 20.25
CA ASP A 298 1.31 0.58 19.77
C ASP A 298 1.37 0.12 18.30
N VAL A 299 0.49 -0.80 17.92
CA VAL A 299 0.45 -1.38 16.58
C VAL A 299 -0.97 -1.30 16.03
N ALA A 300 -1.12 -0.63 14.89
CA ALA A 300 -2.39 -0.56 14.18
C ALA A 300 -2.32 -1.21 12.80
N ILE A 301 -3.34 -1.98 12.43
CA ILE A 301 -3.56 -2.40 11.05
C ILE A 301 -4.59 -1.46 10.43
N VAL A 302 -4.22 -0.78 9.35
CA VAL A 302 -5.03 0.17 8.60
C VAL A 302 -5.48 -0.51 7.31
N THR A 303 -6.72 -0.32 6.88
CA THR A 303 -7.24 -0.94 5.66
C THR A 303 -8.43 -0.18 5.10
N ALA A 304 -8.57 -0.15 3.76
CA ALA A 304 -9.79 0.31 3.09
C ALA A 304 -10.97 -0.68 3.27
N ALA A 305 -10.74 -1.87 3.82
CA ALA A 305 -11.80 -2.81 4.15
C ALA A 305 -12.70 -2.25 5.28
N GLY A 306 -13.79 -1.57 4.93
CA GLY A 306 -14.86 -1.16 5.86
C GLY A 306 -15.99 -2.18 5.96
N TYR A 307 -16.31 -2.61 7.18
CA TYR A 307 -17.41 -3.53 7.54
C TYR A 307 -18.24 -2.94 8.71
N PRO A 308 -19.18 -2.00 8.46
CA PRO A 308 -19.93 -1.32 9.52
C PRO A 308 -20.77 -2.30 10.35
N GLY A 309 -20.56 -2.30 11.67
CA GLY A 309 -21.31 -3.16 12.60
C GLY A 309 -20.90 -4.63 12.64
N GLU A 310 -19.89 -5.04 11.87
CA GLU A 310 -19.44 -6.44 11.74
C GLU A 310 -17.98 -6.63 12.21
N PRO A 311 -17.68 -6.60 13.52
CA PRO A 311 -16.31 -6.81 14.01
C PRO A 311 -15.75 -8.19 13.62
N GLU A 312 -16.60 -9.21 13.49
CA GLU A 312 -16.25 -10.56 13.02
C GLU A 312 -15.51 -10.55 11.68
N ARG A 313 -15.83 -9.62 10.78
CA ARG A 313 -15.18 -9.52 9.46
C ARG A 313 -13.78 -8.94 9.55
N PHE A 314 -13.49 -8.11 10.55
CA PHE A 314 -12.13 -7.68 10.85
C PHE A 314 -11.35 -8.82 11.52
N GLU A 315 -11.95 -9.55 12.46
CA GLU A 315 -11.32 -10.70 13.12
C GLU A 315 -10.86 -11.76 12.10
N GLN A 316 -11.70 -12.10 11.13
CA GLN A 316 -11.37 -13.07 10.06
C GLN A 316 -10.10 -12.71 9.27
N ARG A 317 -9.75 -11.43 9.15
CA ARG A 317 -8.50 -11.01 8.46
C ARG A 317 -7.25 -11.14 9.35
N VAL A 318 -7.40 -11.26 10.68
CA VAL A 318 -6.30 -11.21 11.67
C VAL A 318 -6.32 -12.38 12.69
N GLU A 319 -7.17 -13.39 12.50
CA GLU A 319 -7.43 -14.40 13.54
C GLU A 319 -6.19 -15.19 13.95
N GLY A 320 -5.18 -15.39 13.09
CA GLY A 320 -3.89 -15.98 13.51
C GLY A 320 -3.18 -15.18 14.62
N LEU A 321 -3.29 -13.85 14.60
CA LEU A 321 -2.76 -12.95 15.63
C LEU A 321 -3.62 -12.97 16.91
N LEU A 322 -4.95 -12.93 16.79
CA LEU A 322 -5.85 -12.99 17.94
C LEU A 322 -5.78 -14.36 18.65
N ALA A 323 -5.71 -15.45 17.88
CA ALA A 323 -5.44 -16.78 18.39
C ALA A 323 -4.07 -16.85 19.08
N ALA A 324 -3.03 -16.17 18.55
CA ALA A 324 -1.74 -16.06 19.23
C ALA A 324 -1.84 -15.28 20.56
N PHE A 325 -2.64 -14.19 20.63
CA PHE A 325 -2.89 -13.46 21.88
C PHE A 325 -3.53 -14.37 22.94
N ARG A 326 -4.60 -15.09 22.56
CA ARG A 326 -5.32 -16.05 23.43
C ARG A 326 -4.42 -17.21 23.86
N ARG A 327 -3.66 -17.80 22.93
CA ARG A 327 -2.72 -18.92 23.16
C ARG A 327 -1.59 -18.55 24.13
N LEU A 328 -1.01 -17.36 23.96
CA LEU A 328 0.07 -16.84 24.80
C LEU A 328 -0.43 -16.19 26.10
N LYS A 329 -1.75 -16.01 26.25
CA LYS A 329 -2.39 -15.28 27.35
C LYS A 329 -1.75 -13.91 27.59
N LEU A 330 -1.59 -13.14 26.50
CA LEU A 330 -0.97 -11.81 26.59
C LEU A 330 -1.76 -10.91 27.54
N PRO A 331 -1.08 -10.15 28.43
CA PRO A 331 -1.77 -9.33 29.42
C PRO A 331 -2.31 -8.03 28.81
N ALA A 332 -3.10 -7.29 29.60
CA ALA A 332 -3.83 -6.10 29.15
C ALA A 332 -2.90 -5.02 28.58
N GLU A 333 -1.80 -4.72 29.27
CA GLU A 333 -0.80 -3.71 28.90
C GLU A 333 -0.03 -4.00 27.59
N ILE A 334 -0.23 -5.20 27.01
CA ILE A 334 0.27 -5.61 25.70
C ILE A 334 -0.87 -5.70 24.67
N THR A 335 -2.06 -6.17 25.06
CA THR A 335 -3.20 -6.33 24.13
C THR A 335 -3.94 -5.03 23.83
N ASP A 336 -3.96 -4.08 24.77
CA ASP A 336 -4.58 -2.75 24.62
C ASP A 336 -3.82 -1.83 23.65
N ARG A 337 -2.66 -2.31 23.15
CA ARG A 337 -1.81 -1.67 22.14
C ARG A 337 -2.13 -2.09 20.71
N PHE A 338 -3.01 -3.07 20.53
CA PHE A 338 -3.42 -3.55 19.22
C PHE A 338 -4.72 -2.88 18.77
N HIS A 339 -4.64 -2.17 17.66
CA HIS A 339 -5.75 -1.42 17.06
C HIS A 339 -5.98 -1.87 15.61
N ILE A 340 -7.19 -1.74 15.10
CA ILE A 340 -7.48 -1.84 13.67
C ILE A 340 -8.25 -0.60 13.21
N MET A 341 -7.92 -0.08 12.05
CA MET A 341 -8.57 1.05 11.40
C MET A 341 -9.16 0.61 10.07
N GLY A 342 -10.49 0.56 10.00
CA GLY A 342 -11.25 0.08 8.84
C GLY A 342 -11.84 1.20 7.99
N GLY A 343 -12.01 0.92 6.69
CA GLY A 343 -12.54 1.88 5.71
C GLY A 343 -11.70 3.15 5.65
N GLU A 344 -10.37 2.99 5.63
CA GLU A 344 -9.29 4.00 5.71
C GLU A 344 -9.27 4.90 6.96
N CYS A 345 -10.41 5.48 7.33
CA CYS A 345 -10.56 6.38 8.48
C CYS A 345 -11.99 6.36 9.07
N ASN A 346 -12.81 5.36 8.75
CA ASN A 346 -14.22 5.34 9.12
C ASN A 346 -14.54 4.55 10.40
N TYR A 347 -13.71 3.58 10.78
CA TYR A 347 -13.91 2.76 11.99
C TYR A 347 -12.58 2.51 12.70
N VAL A 348 -12.57 2.53 14.04
CA VAL A 348 -11.45 1.99 14.84
C VAL A 348 -11.98 0.84 15.70
N LEU A 349 -11.17 -0.22 15.81
CA LEU A 349 -11.42 -1.38 16.67
C LEU A 349 -10.26 -1.59 17.63
N ARG A 350 -10.57 -2.08 18.83
CA ARG A 350 -9.61 -2.46 19.88
C ARG A 350 -9.88 -3.88 20.36
N VAL A 351 -8.90 -4.49 21.01
CA VAL A 351 -9.08 -5.80 21.67
C VAL A 351 -10.03 -5.66 22.87
N ALA A 352 -11.04 -6.53 22.94
CA ALA A 352 -11.98 -6.66 24.04
C ALA A 352 -11.47 -7.65 25.10
N ARG A 353 -12.03 -7.55 26.32
CA ARG A 353 -11.76 -8.47 27.43
C ARG A 353 -13.07 -9.02 27.98
N PRO A 354 -13.12 -10.28 28.43
CA PRO A 354 -11.99 -11.19 28.66
C PRO A 354 -11.63 -12.12 27.49
N ASP A 355 -12.35 -12.03 26.36
CA ASP A 355 -12.32 -12.99 25.25
C ASP A 355 -11.24 -12.74 24.18
N MET A 356 -10.60 -11.57 24.19
CA MET A 356 -9.65 -11.12 23.15
C MET A 356 -10.28 -11.18 21.75
N ARG A 357 -11.51 -10.67 21.66
CA ARG A 357 -12.22 -10.37 20.41
C ARG A 357 -12.02 -8.92 19.98
N LEU A 358 -12.44 -8.55 18.79
CA LEU A 358 -12.47 -7.14 18.36
C LEU A 358 -13.81 -6.49 18.73
N GLN A 359 -13.73 -5.25 19.19
CA GLN A 359 -14.89 -4.36 19.40
C GLN A 359 -14.60 -3.00 18.77
N PHE A 360 -15.62 -2.34 18.23
CA PHE A 360 -15.49 -0.94 17.79
C PHE A 360 -15.22 0.00 18.98
N VAL A 361 -14.44 1.04 18.73
CA VAL A 361 -14.30 2.19 19.61
C VAL A 361 -15.39 3.22 19.21
N PRO A 362 -16.18 3.75 20.17
CA PRO A 362 -17.19 4.77 19.90
C PRO A 362 -16.62 5.97 19.12
N ASP A 363 -17.35 6.48 18.14
CA ASP A 363 -16.86 7.55 17.25
C ASP A 363 -16.45 8.81 18.02
N GLU A 364 -17.17 9.12 19.09
CA GLU A 364 -16.91 10.23 20.01
C GLU A 364 -15.60 10.11 20.81
N ASP A 365 -15.04 8.91 20.97
CA ASP A 365 -13.77 8.70 21.70
C ASP A 365 -12.55 9.08 20.83
N TRP A 366 -12.63 8.93 19.50
CA TRP A 366 -11.44 8.99 18.62
C TRP A 366 -11.56 9.85 17.36
N LYS A 367 -12.76 10.07 16.79
CA LYS A 367 -12.87 10.85 15.54
C LYS A 367 -12.63 12.33 15.79
N SER A 368 -11.86 12.95 14.88
CA SER A 368 -11.63 14.39 14.96
C SER A 368 -12.94 15.19 14.76
N PRO A 369 -13.06 16.40 15.33
CA PRO A 369 -14.22 17.27 15.10
C PRO A 369 -14.48 17.58 13.62
N ALA A 370 -13.45 17.50 12.77
CA ALA A 370 -13.58 17.64 11.33
C ALA A 370 -14.25 16.41 10.68
N MET A 371 -13.90 15.19 11.11
CA MET A 371 -14.54 13.96 10.62
C MET A 371 -16.00 13.86 11.07
N MET A 372 -16.29 14.30 12.30
CA MET A 372 -17.65 14.35 12.85
C MET A 372 -18.53 15.46 12.23
N SER A 373 -17.95 16.42 11.48
CA SER A 373 -18.72 17.48 10.82
C SER A 373 -19.10 17.17 9.36
N TRP A 374 -18.66 16.04 8.80
CA TRP A 374 -19.03 15.61 7.45
C TRP A 374 -20.52 15.26 7.38
N ALA A 375 -21.30 16.12 6.73
CA ALA A 375 -22.75 15.98 6.65
C ALA A 375 -23.17 14.75 5.81
N ALA A 376 -24.17 14.01 6.29
CA ALA A 376 -24.72 12.83 5.60
C ALA A 376 -25.17 13.13 4.17
N ASP A 377 -25.73 14.32 3.93
CA ASP A 377 -26.14 14.81 2.62
C ASP A 377 -24.96 15.01 1.63
N ASP A 378 -23.81 15.49 2.12
CA ASP A 378 -22.61 15.66 1.29
C ASP A 378 -21.90 14.34 1.03
N ILE A 379 -21.90 13.43 2.00
CA ILE A 379 -21.47 12.03 1.83
C ILE A 379 -22.35 11.33 0.79
N ALA A 380 -23.67 11.49 0.87
CA ALA A 380 -24.61 10.91 -0.09
C ALA A 380 -24.46 11.50 -1.50
N ARG A 381 -24.13 12.80 -1.62
CA ARG A 381 -23.73 13.42 -2.91
C ARG A 381 -22.45 12.82 -3.45
N LEU A 382 -21.35 12.91 -2.70
CA LEU A 382 -20.01 12.39 -3.05
C LEU A 382 -20.08 10.95 -3.58
N LEU A 383 -20.72 10.05 -2.84
CA LEU A 383 -20.82 8.65 -3.24
C LEU A 383 -21.71 8.44 -4.47
N SER A 384 -22.70 9.30 -4.72
CA SER A 384 -23.55 9.21 -5.91
C SER A 384 -22.86 9.72 -7.16
N ASP A 385 -22.09 10.80 -7.07
CA ASP A 385 -21.25 11.28 -8.18
C ASP A 385 -20.07 10.34 -8.45
N ALA A 386 -19.46 9.75 -7.40
CA ALA A 386 -18.45 8.70 -7.56
C ALA A 386 -18.99 7.47 -8.30
N GLU A 387 -20.16 6.95 -7.92
CA GLU A 387 -20.81 5.83 -8.60
C GLU A 387 -21.07 6.13 -10.08
N ARG A 388 -21.58 7.35 -10.36
CA ARG A 388 -21.84 7.83 -11.72
C ARG A 388 -20.54 7.92 -12.54
N VAL A 389 -19.47 8.53 -12.02
CA VAL A 389 -18.19 8.66 -12.74
C VAL A 389 -17.52 7.30 -12.96
N LEU A 390 -17.58 6.38 -11.97
CA LEU A 390 -17.08 5.01 -12.11
C LEU A 390 -17.83 4.25 -13.20
N THR A 391 -19.15 4.32 -13.24
CA THR A 391 -19.98 3.60 -14.23
C THR A 391 -19.90 4.20 -15.63
N GLU A 392 -19.90 5.53 -15.76
CA GLU A 392 -19.62 6.25 -17.02
C GLU A 392 -18.24 5.86 -17.58
N THR A 393 -17.22 5.78 -16.71
CA THR A 393 -15.84 5.44 -17.12
C THR A 393 -15.68 3.95 -17.45
N ALA A 394 -16.28 3.05 -16.67
CA ALA A 394 -16.31 1.62 -16.99
C ALA A 394 -16.96 1.37 -18.37
N HIS A 395 -18.09 2.04 -18.66
CA HIS A 395 -18.74 1.99 -19.96
C HIS A 395 -17.85 2.57 -21.08
N ARG A 396 -17.20 3.72 -20.87
CA ARG A 396 -16.22 4.32 -21.80
C ARG A 396 -15.08 3.36 -22.14
N LEU A 397 -14.57 2.63 -21.15
CA LEU A 397 -13.49 1.65 -21.29
C LEU A 397 -13.98 0.25 -21.69
N ARG A 398 -15.29 0.06 -21.88
CA ARG A 398 -15.96 -1.20 -22.23
C ARG A 398 -15.74 -2.33 -21.19
N LEU A 399 -15.50 -1.96 -19.94
CA LEU A 399 -15.35 -2.90 -18.84
C LEU A 399 -16.72 -3.18 -18.19
N PRO A 400 -17.25 -4.42 -18.27
CA PRO A 400 -18.44 -4.77 -17.50
C PRO A 400 -18.07 -4.84 -16.01
N VAL A 401 -18.81 -4.13 -15.18
CA VAL A 401 -18.57 -4.00 -13.73
C VAL A 401 -19.86 -4.21 -12.92
N THR A 402 -19.69 -4.68 -11.69
CA THR A 402 -20.73 -4.70 -10.66
C THR A 402 -20.44 -3.60 -9.64
N VAL A 403 -21.42 -2.74 -9.36
CA VAL A 403 -21.31 -1.68 -8.34
C VAL A 403 -21.46 -2.27 -6.94
N VAL A 404 -20.64 -1.80 -6.00
CA VAL A 404 -20.70 -2.12 -4.57
C VAL A 404 -20.85 -0.83 -3.78
N ARG A 405 -22.05 -0.58 -3.23
CA ARG A 405 -22.37 0.61 -2.41
C ARG A 405 -22.34 0.26 -0.91
N LYS A 406 -21.68 1.09 -0.10
CA LYS A 406 -21.68 1.05 1.37
C LYS A 406 -22.11 2.41 1.92
N GLU A 407 -22.21 2.55 3.25
CA GLU A 407 -22.49 3.84 3.91
C GLU A 407 -21.39 4.89 3.63
N ARG A 408 -20.13 4.46 3.66
CA ARG A 408 -18.93 5.32 3.59
C ARG A 408 -18.02 5.02 2.40
N ALA A 409 -18.50 4.28 1.42
CA ALA A 409 -17.72 3.89 0.24
C ALA A 409 -18.63 3.53 -0.94
N VAL A 410 -18.11 3.70 -2.16
CA VAL A 410 -18.65 3.06 -3.36
C VAL A 410 -17.51 2.54 -4.22
N GLY A 411 -17.69 1.39 -4.85
CA GLY A 411 -16.70 0.81 -5.74
C GLY A 411 -17.31 0.01 -6.88
N VAL A 412 -16.44 -0.44 -7.78
CA VAL A 412 -16.80 -1.23 -8.96
C VAL A 412 -15.86 -2.41 -9.11
N VAL A 413 -16.44 -3.61 -9.13
CA VAL A 413 -15.72 -4.88 -9.29
C VAL A 413 -15.87 -5.34 -10.75
N PRO A 414 -14.77 -5.56 -11.50
CA PRO A 414 -14.80 -6.09 -12.85
C PRO A 414 -15.46 -7.48 -12.92
N GLN A 415 -16.38 -7.66 -13.86
CA GLN A 415 -17.01 -8.96 -14.15
C GLN A 415 -16.12 -9.86 -15.03
N VAL A 416 -15.05 -9.30 -15.59
CA VAL A 416 -14.04 -9.99 -16.41
C VAL A 416 -12.63 -9.56 -15.99
N PRO A 417 -11.60 -10.42 -16.11
CA PRO A 417 -10.22 -10.00 -15.84
C PRO A 417 -9.79 -8.84 -16.75
N THR A 418 -9.24 -7.79 -16.14
CA THR A 418 -8.73 -6.60 -16.83
C THR A 418 -7.22 -6.42 -16.58
N VAL A 419 -6.64 -5.36 -17.16
CA VAL A 419 -5.26 -4.93 -16.91
C VAL A 419 -5.25 -3.77 -15.90
N TYR A 420 -4.12 -3.60 -15.20
CA TYR A 420 -3.97 -2.65 -14.09
C TYR A 420 -4.26 -1.20 -14.54
N GLU A 421 -3.84 -0.85 -15.74
CA GLU A 421 -3.96 0.47 -16.36
C GLU A 421 -5.41 0.91 -16.60
N VAL A 422 -6.35 -0.03 -16.74
CA VAL A 422 -7.79 0.28 -16.87
C VAL A 422 -8.38 0.69 -15.52
N LEU A 423 -7.92 0.09 -14.43
CA LEU A 423 -8.34 0.44 -13.07
C LEU A 423 -7.67 1.75 -12.60
N GLU A 424 -6.41 2.00 -13.01
CA GLU A 424 -5.73 3.30 -12.85
C GLU A 424 -6.50 4.44 -13.52
N GLU A 425 -6.82 4.29 -14.81
CA GLU A 425 -7.61 5.27 -15.58
C GLU A 425 -8.95 5.58 -14.89
N MET A 426 -9.62 4.58 -14.32
CA MET A 426 -10.86 4.75 -13.57
C MET A 426 -10.65 5.51 -12.26
N ALA A 427 -9.68 5.11 -11.42
CA ALA A 427 -9.38 5.79 -10.16
C ALA A 427 -8.96 7.25 -10.38
N ILE A 428 -8.05 7.49 -11.32
CA ILE A 428 -7.53 8.82 -11.66
C ILE A 428 -8.63 9.70 -12.29
N THR A 429 -9.56 9.13 -13.07
CA THR A 429 -10.73 9.88 -13.58
C THR A 429 -11.61 10.37 -12.41
N VAL A 430 -11.89 9.53 -11.41
CA VAL A 430 -12.67 9.96 -10.23
C VAL A 430 -11.95 11.06 -9.46
N GLN A 431 -10.64 10.90 -9.20
CA GLN A 431 -9.84 11.92 -8.51
C GLN A 431 -9.92 13.29 -9.19
N HIS A 432 -9.87 13.35 -10.52
CA HIS A 432 -9.96 14.60 -11.27
C HIS A 432 -11.37 15.18 -11.31
N VAL A 433 -12.41 14.36 -11.50
CA VAL A 433 -13.79 14.85 -11.64
C VAL A 433 -14.37 15.30 -10.29
N LEU A 434 -13.93 14.72 -9.17
CA LEU A 434 -14.41 15.04 -7.83
C LEU A 434 -13.44 15.92 -7.01
N LEU A 435 -12.41 16.50 -7.64
CA LEU A 435 -11.34 17.26 -6.97
C LEU A 435 -11.85 18.38 -6.05
N ASP A 436 -12.92 19.06 -6.45
CA ASP A 436 -13.56 20.16 -5.70
C ASP A 436 -14.66 19.68 -4.71
N SER A 437 -14.71 18.38 -4.37
CA SER A 437 -15.67 17.83 -3.41
C SER A 437 -15.55 18.48 -2.03
N PRO A 438 -16.65 18.91 -1.39
CA PRO A 438 -16.62 19.46 -0.03
C PRO A 438 -16.37 18.38 1.05
N THR A 439 -16.65 17.11 0.74
CA THR A 439 -16.31 15.97 1.60
C THR A 439 -15.00 15.34 1.10
N PRO A 440 -13.97 15.19 1.96
CA PRO A 440 -12.74 14.50 1.60
C PRO A 440 -13.01 13.05 1.17
N PHE A 441 -12.20 12.51 0.27
CA PHE A 441 -12.34 11.15 -0.24
C PHE A 441 -11.00 10.53 -0.63
N CYS A 442 -11.01 9.22 -0.84
CA CYS A 442 -9.91 8.43 -1.38
C CYS A 442 -10.45 7.61 -2.57
N ALA A 443 -10.06 7.96 -3.79
CA ALA A 443 -10.36 7.15 -4.97
C ALA A 443 -9.10 6.40 -5.42
N PHE A 444 -9.12 5.07 -5.30
CA PHE A 444 -7.93 4.23 -5.44
C PHE A 444 -8.18 2.95 -6.23
N ASN A 445 -7.10 2.41 -6.80
CA ASN A 445 -7.06 1.12 -7.49
C ASN A 445 -6.64 0.01 -6.52
N GLY A 446 -7.57 -0.85 -6.09
CA GLY A 446 -7.27 -1.99 -5.22
C GLY A 446 -6.29 -2.97 -5.89
N GLY A 447 -6.35 -3.05 -7.22
CA GLY A 447 -5.52 -3.92 -8.07
C GLY A 447 -6.36 -4.98 -8.80
N ASN A 448 -7.50 -5.34 -8.22
CA ASN A 448 -8.55 -6.14 -8.84
C ASN A 448 -9.88 -5.38 -8.99
N ASP A 449 -10.07 -4.27 -8.28
CA ASP A 449 -11.24 -3.39 -8.30
C ASP A 449 -10.84 -1.89 -8.15
N VAL A 450 -11.83 -1.00 -8.19
CA VAL A 450 -11.66 0.44 -7.88
C VAL A 450 -12.69 0.85 -6.84
N PHE A 451 -12.23 1.51 -5.77
CA PHE A 451 -13.08 2.00 -4.69
C PHE A 451 -12.87 3.50 -4.44
N VAL A 452 -13.91 4.11 -3.87
CA VAL A 452 -14.01 5.52 -3.52
C VAL A 452 -14.56 5.60 -2.10
N ASP A 453 -13.66 5.75 -1.14
CA ASP A 453 -13.96 5.80 0.29
C ASP A 453 -14.11 7.25 0.77
N VAL A 454 -14.95 7.47 1.78
CA VAL A 454 -15.15 8.78 2.45
C VAL A 454 -14.00 9.03 3.42
N GLY A 455 -13.37 10.21 3.33
CA GLY A 455 -12.10 10.49 3.99
C GLY A 455 -10.93 9.78 3.31
N ASN A 456 -9.79 9.63 3.99
CA ASN A 456 -8.65 8.83 3.53
C ASN A 456 -7.75 8.45 4.71
N LYS A 457 -6.75 7.58 4.47
CA LYS A 457 -5.82 7.10 5.51
C LYS A 457 -5.18 8.20 6.37
N SER A 458 -4.87 9.41 5.85
CA SER A 458 -4.24 10.46 6.68
C SER A 458 -5.17 11.02 7.76
N PHE A 459 -6.46 11.23 7.45
CA PHE A 459 -7.45 11.61 8.47
C PHE A 459 -7.58 10.55 9.56
N GLY A 460 -7.48 9.28 9.17
CA GLY A 460 -7.47 8.14 10.10
C GLY A 460 -6.26 8.17 11.02
N LEU A 461 -5.05 8.21 10.45
CA LEU A 461 -3.80 8.27 11.22
C LEU A 461 -3.73 9.51 12.12
N GLU A 462 -4.19 10.68 11.67
CA GLU A 462 -4.29 11.89 12.50
C GLU A 462 -5.26 11.70 13.67
N ALA A 463 -6.44 11.12 13.45
CA ALA A 463 -7.39 10.83 14.52
C ALA A 463 -6.82 9.83 15.55
N LEU A 464 -6.18 8.76 15.08
CA LEU A 464 -5.53 7.75 15.94
C LEU A 464 -4.33 8.32 16.71
N MET A 465 -3.53 9.20 16.11
CA MET A 465 -2.46 9.92 16.81
C MET A 465 -3.00 10.78 17.94
N ASN A 466 -4.11 11.50 17.72
CA ASN A 466 -4.76 12.29 18.76
C ASN A 466 -5.33 11.38 19.88
N TYR A 467 -6.02 10.30 19.54
CA TYR A 467 -6.57 9.31 20.49
C TYR A 467 -5.49 8.66 21.37
N LEU A 468 -4.30 8.36 20.81
CA LEU A 468 -3.18 7.74 21.54
C LEU A 468 -2.20 8.76 22.18
N GLY A 469 -2.43 10.07 22.04
CA GLY A 469 -1.54 11.11 22.57
C GLY A 469 -0.13 11.07 21.95
N LEU A 470 -0.08 11.07 20.62
CA LEU A 470 1.13 10.93 19.80
C LEU A 470 1.34 12.11 18.86
N THR A 471 2.60 12.35 18.49
CA THR A 471 3.01 13.31 17.46
C THR A 471 3.48 12.58 16.18
N PRO A 472 3.42 13.23 15.00
CA PRO A 472 3.96 12.68 13.74
C PRO A 472 5.39 12.13 13.76
N SER A 473 6.24 12.60 14.68
CA SER A 473 7.62 12.13 14.87
C SER A 473 7.75 10.83 15.68
N GLU A 474 6.66 10.39 16.31
CA GLU A 474 6.58 9.15 17.11
C GLU A 474 5.88 8.00 16.33
N VAL A 475 5.55 8.23 15.05
CA VAL A 475 4.74 7.32 14.23
C VAL A 475 5.44 6.94 12.92
N LEU A 476 5.39 5.65 12.60
CA LEU A 476 5.85 5.08 11.33
C LEU A 476 4.70 4.30 10.67
N HIS A 477 4.41 4.60 9.41
CA HIS A 477 3.46 3.85 8.59
C HIS A 477 4.20 2.95 7.58
N VAL A 478 3.70 1.75 7.31
CA VAL A 478 4.26 0.81 6.34
C VAL A 478 3.16 0.44 5.34
N GLY A 479 3.43 0.57 4.04
CA GLY A 479 2.44 0.31 2.96
C GLY A 479 3.09 0.10 1.59
N ASP A 480 2.32 -0.35 0.60
CA ASP A 480 2.78 -0.58 -0.79
C ASP A 480 2.21 0.41 -1.83
N ARG A 481 1.11 1.12 -1.52
CA ARG A 481 0.35 1.96 -2.45
C ARG A 481 0.63 3.45 -2.28
N PHE A 482 1.89 3.82 -2.48
CA PHE A 482 2.35 5.20 -2.51
C PHE A 482 2.34 5.86 -3.91
N THR A 483 1.71 5.22 -4.90
CA THR A 483 1.48 5.75 -6.25
C THR A 483 0.50 6.94 -6.25
N ALA A 484 0.39 7.68 -7.36
CA ALA A 484 -0.57 8.79 -7.49
C ALA A 484 -2.04 8.37 -7.26
N SER A 485 -2.36 7.12 -7.58
CA SER A 485 -3.65 6.44 -7.41
C SER A 485 -3.77 5.63 -6.11
N GLY A 486 -2.73 5.60 -5.29
CA GLY A 486 -2.62 4.72 -4.13
C GLY A 486 -3.07 5.39 -2.85
N ASN A 487 -3.74 4.63 -1.96
CA ASN A 487 -4.31 5.20 -0.74
C ASN A 487 -3.30 5.48 0.38
N ASP A 488 -2.12 4.84 0.38
CA ASP A 488 -1.06 5.19 1.33
C ASP A 488 -0.45 6.56 1.03
N ALA A 489 -0.57 7.07 -0.20
CA ALA A 489 0.09 8.29 -0.66
C ALA A 489 -0.14 9.50 0.24
N LYS A 490 -1.31 9.57 0.90
CA LYS A 490 -1.68 10.66 1.83
C LYS A 490 -1.05 10.55 3.23
N THR A 491 -0.63 9.38 3.68
CA THR A 491 0.01 9.19 5.00
C THR A 491 1.32 9.96 5.14
N ARG A 492 2.00 10.22 4.02
CA ARG A 492 3.19 11.09 3.90
C ARG A 492 2.98 12.52 4.39
N ASP A 493 1.74 13.02 4.36
CA ASP A 493 1.42 14.36 4.85
C ASP A 493 1.36 14.41 6.40
N CYS A 494 1.11 13.26 7.06
CA CYS A 494 0.87 13.20 8.51
C CYS A 494 1.90 12.39 9.35
N CYS A 495 2.68 11.46 8.77
CA CYS A 495 3.70 10.69 9.50
C CYS A 495 4.88 10.24 8.63
N SER A 496 5.93 9.70 9.25
CA SER A 496 7.02 9.03 8.52
C SER A 496 6.54 7.70 7.93
N ILE A 497 7.10 7.29 6.79
CA ILE A 497 6.64 6.10 6.03
C ILE A 497 7.78 5.17 5.62
N LEU A 498 7.51 3.87 5.56
CA LEU A 498 8.27 2.87 4.80
C LEU A 498 7.44 2.43 3.61
N TRP A 499 8.04 2.41 2.42
CA TRP A 499 7.39 1.90 1.22
C TRP A 499 7.92 0.52 0.89
N VAL A 500 7.09 -0.50 1.08
CA VAL A 500 7.37 -1.91 0.75
C VAL A 500 6.77 -2.29 -0.60
N ALA A 501 7.22 -3.40 -1.20
CA ALA A 501 6.69 -3.90 -2.48
C ALA A 501 6.02 -5.28 -2.37
N ASN A 502 6.01 -5.88 -1.17
CA ASN A 502 5.53 -7.20 -0.80
C ASN A 502 5.73 -7.45 0.73
N PRO A 503 5.09 -8.48 1.33
CA PRO A 503 5.26 -8.80 2.76
C PRO A 503 6.69 -9.20 3.16
N GLU A 504 7.49 -9.75 2.26
CA GLU A 504 8.88 -10.13 2.57
C GLU A 504 9.79 -8.90 2.81
N GLU A 505 9.52 -7.76 2.16
CA GLU A 505 10.19 -6.50 2.50
C GLU A 505 9.68 -5.93 3.85
N THR A 506 8.38 -6.05 4.14
CA THR A 506 7.80 -5.66 5.45
C THR A 506 8.50 -6.38 6.59
N ASP A 507 8.61 -7.71 6.48
CA ASP A 507 9.31 -8.56 7.44
C ASP A 507 10.76 -8.11 7.65
N PHE A 508 11.53 -7.92 6.57
CA PHE A 508 12.91 -7.45 6.64
C PHE A 508 13.05 -6.11 7.38
N PHE A 509 12.26 -5.09 7.03
CA PHE A 509 12.37 -3.78 7.66
C PHE A 509 11.89 -3.78 9.12
N ILE A 510 10.95 -4.65 9.50
CA ILE A 510 10.52 -4.79 10.89
C ILE A 510 11.53 -5.61 11.72
N LYS A 511 12.20 -6.61 11.14
CA LYS A 511 13.36 -7.29 11.76
C LYS A 511 14.50 -6.30 12.03
N LEU A 512 14.79 -5.40 11.09
CA LEU A 512 15.76 -4.31 11.24
C LEU A 512 15.35 -3.33 12.35
N LEU A 513 14.09 -2.86 12.34
CA LEU A 513 13.54 -1.98 13.37
C LEU A 513 13.60 -2.62 14.78
N LEU A 514 13.26 -3.91 14.89
CA LEU A 514 13.36 -4.65 16.15
C LEU A 514 14.81 -4.86 16.59
N ALA A 515 15.80 -4.85 15.69
CA ALA A 515 17.21 -4.79 16.07
C ALA A 515 17.58 -3.42 16.65
N ASP A 516 17.15 -2.31 16.03
CA ASP A 516 17.41 -0.96 16.56
C ASP A 516 16.77 -0.71 17.92
N LEU A 517 15.52 -1.14 18.11
CA LEU A 517 14.82 -1.05 19.39
C LEU A 517 15.49 -1.87 20.51
N ARG A 518 16.16 -2.98 20.17
CA ARG A 518 17.03 -3.72 21.10
C ARG A 518 18.33 -2.96 21.39
N ARG A 519 19.05 -2.52 20.35
CA ARG A 519 20.29 -1.72 20.49
C ARG A 519 20.08 -0.47 21.37
N LEU A 520 18.93 0.20 21.26
CA LEU A 520 18.56 1.37 22.06
C LEU A 520 18.19 1.05 23.52
N ARG A 521 17.70 -0.16 23.81
CA ARG A 521 17.45 -0.66 25.17
C ARG A 521 18.72 -1.18 25.86
N GLU A 522 19.69 -1.64 25.08
CA GLU A 522 20.97 -2.17 25.55
C GLU A 522 22.01 -1.07 25.84
N GLN A 523 21.86 0.12 25.25
CA GLN A 523 22.67 1.29 25.60
C GLN A 523 22.30 1.78 27.02
N PRO A 524 23.23 1.75 28.00
CA PRO A 524 22.96 2.29 29.32
C PRO A 524 22.75 3.81 29.24
N TYR A 525 21.82 4.32 30.05
CA TYR A 525 21.69 5.76 30.24
C TYR A 525 22.90 6.27 31.04
N ILE A 526 23.85 6.89 30.34
CA ILE A 526 25.00 7.58 30.94
C ILE A 526 24.62 9.05 31.05
N GLU A 527 24.54 9.54 32.29
CA GLU A 527 24.27 10.94 32.65
C GLU A 527 25.50 11.85 32.43
#